data_AF-A0A6J6BDT7-F1
#
_entry.id   AF-A0A6J6BDT7-F1
#
_cell.length_a   1.000
_cell.length_b   1.000
_cell.length_c   1.000
_cell.angle_alpha   90.00
_cell.angle_beta   90.00
_cell.angle_gamma   90.00
#
_symmetry.space_group_name_H-M   'P 1'
#
loop_
_entity.id
_entity.type
_entity.pdbx_description
1 polymer ?
#
loop_
_entity_poly.entity_id
_entity_poly.type
_entity_poly.pdbx_seq_one_letter_code
_entity_poly.pdbx_strand_id
1 'polypeptide(L)'
;MRHRDDHLRTDRDHGFSVPELLVSIVVAGTIMSAVCAALIVVLRTAPDAEQRVAVSKDISFVQTWLPVDLASASATNTDPVHSPATSTVLPGTNALTITRVDISGSTTEQFHVAYRYVNVGNHWRLIRYEIRAAGTPQERVIPVGVAHELPAPPPGWTPDQKPIHALEVRSRNQVVLKPIGEDVVITFDNGETFSTGGAGLSEDEFLPSDPNLGFVDPSAPPSRCGGTITLVLDTSGSVPLNNGGVQLENAATEFIDLFRGTPVRINVVGFDRAAYRMYPTAAGSFVSLLNPSSEITAARNRITQLDNRDGNWNQSNPDAPTVDGVHWDQIGSGTNWESGLHMPFFDGTGNPFPTTPDLVVFVTDGEPNRNIANAGGSNISTSVAVASAQSKANEGRRTSARIIGVLVGADFNRTSAINNLKSVVGSVEYDPAANGGGGNAADADFFRAAFVNTATVLRAIMAAECGGTITLQKRVEIGGVLQDVPDDSRWNFSTDIGDRLLDRSVTASVTLDYSFNTGQASKTVRIVEDGAPAGFVFDRIECSKAGVPISGRVTQPITDPDGQLILGADVLLQADEALSCLVISRPA
;
A
#
# COMPACT_ATOMS: atom_id res chain seq x y z
N MET A 1 75.92 -78.30 5.67
CA MET A 1 77.10 -77.80 6.41
C MET A 1 78.00 -77.14 5.37
N ARG A 2 78.39 -75.85 5.37
CA ARG A 2 78.59 -74.83 6.42
C ARG A 2 78.47 -73.43 5.77
N HIS A 3 78.08 -72.46 6.62
CA HIS A 3 78.38 -71.01 6.69
C HIS A 3 78.66 -70.23 5.39
N ARG A 4 77.85 -69.24 4.98
CA ARG A 4 77.54 -67.91 5.60
C ARG A 4 78.79 -67.02 5.72
N ASP A 5 78.92 -66.08 4.78
CA ASP A 5 79.63 -64.83 4.96
C ASP A 5 78.69 -63.68 4.63
N ASP A 6 78.41 -62.86 5.65
CA ASP A 6 77.66 -61.61 5.60
C ASP A 6 78.56 -60.52 4.99
N HIS A 7 78.13 -59.92 3.88
CA HIS A 7 78.66 -58.62 3.44
C HIS A 7 77.77 -57.50 3.97
N LEU A 8 78.24 -56.86 5.05
CA LEU A 8 77.78 -55.54 5.50
C LEU A 8 78.12 -54.50 4.42
N ARG A 9 77.12 -54.08 3.65
CA ARG A 9 77.16 -52.82 2.89
C ARG A 9 76.79 -51.70 3.85
N THR A 10 77.78 -50.97 4.33
CA THR A 10 77.61 -49.63 4.89
C THR A 10 77.26 -48.68 3.75
N ASP A 11 75.98 -48.33 3.60
CA ASP A 11 75.60 -47.14 2.85
C ASP A 11 76.19 -45.92 3.56
N ARG A 12 77.03 -45.17 2.84
CA ARG A 12 77.55 -43.89 3.29
C ARG A 12 76.45 -42.86 3.12
N ASP A 13 75.95 -42.34 4.23
CA ASP A 13 75.18 -41.10 4.23
C ASP A 13 76.03 -39.98 3.62
N HIS A 14 75.65 -39.52 2.44
CA HIS A 14 76.21 -38.31 1.85
C HIS A 14 75.67 -37.11 2.64
N GLY A 15 76.52 -36.48 3.43
CA GLY A 15 76.19 -35.23 4.12
C GLY A 15 75.79 -34.13 3.14
N PHE A 16 74.79 -33.35 3.51
CA PHE A 16 74.23 -32.22 2.74
C PHE A 16 75.31 -31.21 2.34
N SER A 17 75.36 -30.82 1.05
CA SER A 17 76.21 -29.71 0.64
C SER A 17 75.62 -28.37 1.10
N VAL A 18 76.48 -27.39 1.42
CA VAL A 18 76.06 -26.05 1.87
C VAL A 18 75.06 -25.37 0.91
N PRO A 19 75.19 -25.49 -0.43
CA PRO A 19 74.19 -24.97 -1.36
C PRO A 19 72.82 -25.65 -1.24
N GLU A 20 72.78 -26.98 -1.05
CA GLU A 20 71.53 -27.72 -0.88
C GLU A 20 70.80 -27.34 0.41
N LEU A 21 71.54 -27.16 1.51
CA LEU A 21 70.95 -26.71 2.78
C LEU A 21 70.31 -25.33 2.62
N LEU A 22 70.97 -24.43 1.90
CA LEU A 22 70.50 -23.05 1.70
C LEU A 22 69.25 -23.01 0.80
N VAL A 23 69.22 -23.83 -0.27
CA VAL A 23 68.04 -23.99 -1.11
C VAL A 23 66.87 -24.59 -0.33
N SER A 24 67.10 -25.63 0.48
CA SER A 24 66.05 -26.23 1.29
C SER A 24 65.45 -25.25 2.31
N ILE A 25 66.26 -24.40 2.96
CA ILE A 25 65.78 -23.40 3.92
C ILE A 25 64.95 -22.32 3.21
N VAL A 26 65.40 -21.84 2.04
CA VAL A 26 64.67 -20.82 1.27
C VAL A 26 63.33 -21.38 0.79
N VAL A 27 63.31 -22.60 0.25
CA VAL A 27 62.09 -23.27 -0.22
C VAL A 27 61.13 -23.56 0.93
N ALA A 28 61.62 -24.05 2.08
CA ALA A 28 60.78 -24.26 3.26
C ALA A 28 60.21 -22.94 3.80
N GLY A 29 61.01 -21.86 3.78
CA GLY A 29 60.59 -20.53 4.21
C GLY A 29 59.50 -19.93 3.33
N THR A 30 59.62 -20.06 2.00
CA THR A 30 58.60 -19.56 1.06
C THR A 30 57.31 -20.39 1.11
N ILE A 31 57.43 -21.71 1.30
CA ILE A 31 56.25 -22.57 1.49
C ILE A 31 55.55 -22.22 2.80
N MET A 32 56.27 -22.09 3.91
CA MET A 32 55.66 -21.76 5.20
C MET A 32 55.03 -20.37 5.20
N SER A 33 55.63 -19.37 4.55
CA SER A 33 55.03 -18.04 4.47
C SER A 33 53.74 -18.05 3.66
N ALA A 34 53.70 -18.78 2.54
CA ALA A 34 52.49 -18.93 1.72
C ALA A 34 51.38 -19.68 2.48
N VAL A 35 51.72 -20.77 3.19
CA VAL A 35 50.77 -21.53 4.00
C VAL A 35 50.23 -20.69 5.16
N CYS A 36 51.09 -19.95 5.87
CA CYS A 36 50.65 -19.05 6.94
C CYS A 36 49.75 -17.92 6.42
N ALA A 37 50.07 -17.33 5.27
CA ALA A 37 49.23 -16.30 4.66
C ALA A 37 47.85 -16.85 4.27
N ALA A 38 47.80 -18.04 3.66
CA ALA A 38 46.54 -18.71 3.34
C ALA A 38 45.73 -19.04 4.61
N LEU A 39 46.39 -19.52 5.67
CA LEU A 39 45.73 -19.82 6.94
C LEU A 39 45.15 -18.56 7.61
N ILE A 40 45.87 -17.44 7.56
CA ILE A 40 45.41 -16.14 8.07
C ILE A 40 44.19 -15.65 7.29
N VAL A 41 44.18 -15.80 5.97
CA VAL A 41 43.03 -15.43 5.13
C VAL A 41 41.82 -16.29 5.50
N VAL A 42 41.98 -17.62 5.57
CA VAL A 42 40.89 -18.54 5.95
C VAL A 42 40.36 -18.22 7.35
N LEU A 43 41.23 -17.96 8.33
CA LEU A 43 40.82 -17.58 9.69
C LEU A 43 40.12 -16.23 9.77
N ARG A 44 40.42 -15.30 8.84
CA ARG A 44 39.74 -14.01 8.76
C ARG A 44 38.40 -14.10 8.02
N THR A 45 38.27 -14.98 7.02
CA THR A 45 37.05 -15.10 6.22
C THR A 45 36.04 -16.09 6.80
N ALA A 46 36.47 -17.06 7.61
CA ALA A 46 35.59 -18.06 8.19
C ALA A 46 34.49 -17.46 9.09
N PRO A 47 34.76 -16.48 10.00
CA PRO A 47 33.72 -15.86 10.81
C PRO A 47 32.68 -15.12 9.95
N ASP A 48 33.12 -14.35 8.95
CA ASP A 48 32.23 -13.61 8.06
C ASP A 48 31.37 -14.56 7.21
N ALA A 49 31.93 -15.68 6.75
CA ALA A 49 31.19 -16.69 6.01
C ALA A 49 30.17 -17.45 6.87
N GLU A 50 30.53 -17.80 8.11
CA GLU A 50 29.63 -18.44 9.07
C GLU A 50 28.46 -17.51 9.45
N GLN A 51 28.74 -16.22 9.69
CA GLN A 51 27.71 -15.21 9.97
C GLN A 51 26.77 -15.02 8.78
N ARG A 52 27.29 -14.92 7.55
CA ARG A 52 26.44 -14.79 6.36
C ARG A 52 25.56 -16.02 6.11
N VAL A 53 26.04 -17.22 6.44
CA VAL A 53 25.24 -18.46 6.37
C VAL A 53 24.20 -18.51 7.48
N ALA A 54 24.52 -18.04 8.69
CA ALA A 54 23.57 -17.95 9.80
C ALA A 54 22.44 -16.96 9.48
N VAL A 55 22.78 -15.76 9.01
CA VAL A 55 21.80 -14.74 8.60
C VAL A 55 20.99 -15.18 7.38
N SER A 56 21.59 -15.84 6.39
CA SER A 56 20.85 -16.42 5.26
C SER A 56 19.82 -17.47 5.70
N LYS A 57 20.12 -18.27 6.74
CA LYS A 57 19.17 -19.21 7.33
C LYS A 57 18.03 -18.48 8.06
N ASP A 58 18.36 -17.48 8.87
CA ASP A 58 17.36 -16.68 9.59
C ASP A 58 16.44 -15.93 8.62
N ILE A 59 16.97 -15.33 7.55
CA ILE A 59 16.19 -14.70 6.48
C ILE A 59 15.24 -15.72 5.83
N SER A 60 15.71 -16.93 5.55
CA SER A 60 14.86 -17.99 4.98
C SER A 60 13.72 -18.39 5.92
N PHE A 61 13.97 -18.46 7.24
CA PHE A 61 12.93 -18.73 8.22
C PHE A 61 11.92 -17.59 8.35
N VAL A 62 12.38 -16.33 8.35
CA VAL A 62 11.50 -15.17 8.33
C VAL A 62 10.64 -15.15 7.06
N GLN A 63 11.24 -15.37 5.88
CA GLN A 63 10.54 -15.45 4.59
C GLN A 63 9.49 -16.56 4.53
N THR A 64 9.69 -17.64 5.29
CA THR A 64 8.74 -18.76 5.31
C THR A 64 7.44 -18.40 6.04
N TRP A 65 7.52 -17.63 7.13
CA TRP A 65 6.38 -17.43 8.05
C TRP A 65 5.75 -16.05 7.96
N LEU A 66 6.58 -15.00 7.99
CA LEU A 66 6.11 -13.62 8.15
C LEU A 66 5.27 -13.13 6.95
N PRO A 67 5.67 -13.35 5.68
CA PRO A 67 4.84 -12.95 4.55
C PRO A 67 3.48 -13.64 4.54
N VAL A 68 3.43 -14.95 4.84
CA VAL A 68 2.20 -15.74 4.85
C VAL A 68 1.24 -15.30 5.96
N ASP A 69 1.77 -15.01 7.16
CA ASP A 69 0.93 -14.53 8.26
C ASP A 69 0.40 -13.13 7.99
N LEU A 70 1.23 -12.23 7.42
CA LEU A 70 0.80 -10.89 6.99
C LEU A 70 -0.24 -10.97 5.87
N ALA A 71 -0.03 -11.85 4.89
CA ALA A 71 -0.91 -12.06 3.74
C ALA A 71 -2.27 -12.67 4.09
N SER A 72 -2.50 -13.09 5.33
CA SER A 72 -3.78 -13.66 5.77
C SER A 72 -4.28 -13.06 7.08
N ALA A 73 -3.78 -11.87 7.38
CA ALA A 73 -4.15 -11.08 8.54
C ALA A 73 -5.56 -10.49 8.36
N SER A 74 -6.44 -10.70 9.34
CA SER A 74 -7.70 -9.97 9.48
C SER A 74 -7.58 -8.78 10.44
N ALA A 75 -6.61 -8.81 11.35
CA ALA A 75 -6.24 -7.70 12.24
C ALA A 75 -4.76 -7.76 12.64
N THR A 76 -4.15 -6.63 12.99
CA THR A 76 -2.77 -6.49 13.47
C THR A 76 -2.71 -5.58 14.69
N ASN A 77 -1.71 -5.78 15.54
CA ASN A 77 -1.44 -4.95 16.71
C ASN A 77 0.07 -4.83 16.96
N THR A 78 0.57 -3.60 17.00
CA THR A 78 2.01 -3.27 17.19
C THR A 78 2.31 -2.58 18.53
N ASP A 79 1.35 -2.55 19.46
CA ASP A 79 1.58 -2.02 20.80
C ASP A 79 2.55 -2.95 21.57
N PRO A 80 3.68 -2.43 22.08
CA PRO A 80 4.72 -3.25 22.73
C PRO A 80 4.25 -3.99 23.97
N VAL A 81 3.21 -3.49 24.66
CA VAL A 81 2.64 -4.15 25.83
C VAL A 81 1.46 -5.08 25.50
N HIS A 82 1.06 -5.15 24.22
CA HIS A 82 -0.04 -6.01 23.82
C HIS A 82 0.29 -7.50 24.00
N SER A 83 -0.71 -8.25 24.45
CA SER A 83 -0.70 -9.70 24.44
C SER A 83 -2.12 -10.17 24.14
N PRO A 84 -2.30 -11.16 23.26
CA PRO A 84 -3.58 -11.85 23.14
C PRO A 84 -4.04 -12.36 24.50
N ALA A 85 -5.36 -12.48 24.70
CA ALA A 85 -5.97 -12.93 25.95
C ALA A 85 -5.74 -14.43 26.17
N THR A 86 -4.50 -14.82 26.46
CA THR A 86 -4.07 -16.20 26.66
C THR A 86 -4.00 -16.56 28.14
N SER A 87 -4.18 -17.84 28.44
CA SER A 87 -3.91 -18.40 29.78
C SER A 87 -2.41 -18.54 30.07
N THR A 88 -1.60 -18.61 29.00
CA THR A 88 -0.14 -18.71 29.06
C THR A 88 0.53 -17.34 28.94
N VAL A 89 1.51 -17.03 29.79
CA VAL A 89 2.32 -15.81 29.68
C VAL A 89 3.31 -15.95 28.52
N LEU A 90 3.23 -15.03 27.55
CA LEU A 90 4.15 -14.97 26.42
C LEU A 90 5.38 -14.12 26.78
N PRO A 91 6.62 -14.66 26.70
CA PRO A 91 7.82 -13.91 27.07
C PRO A 91 8.21 -12.88 26.00
N GLY A 92 8.91 -11.82 26.44
CA GLY A 92 9.44 -10.76 25.57
C GLY A 92 8.46 -9.64 25.23
N THR A 93 8.91 -8.69 24.43
CA THR A 93 8.15 -7.50 24.00
C THR A 93 7.36 -7.81 22.73
N ASN A 94 6.10 -7.36 22.65
CA ASN A 94 5.33 -7.53 21.42
C ASN A 94 5.93 -6.66 20.32
N ALA A 95 6.19 -7.26 19.16
CA ALA A 95 6.69 -6.55 18.00
C ALA A 95 5.59 -6.45 16.94
N LEU A 96 4.83 -7.54 16.74
CA LEU A 96 3.64 -7.60 15.90
C LEU A 96 2.74 -8.75 16.35
N THR A 97 1.47 -8.50 16.60
CA THR A 97 0.45 -9.54 16.79
C THR A 97 -0.52 -9.50 15.62
N ILE A 98 -0.85 -10.66 15.06
CA ILE A 98 -1.72 -10.83 13.91
C ILE A 98 -2.90 -11.71 14.31
N THR A 99 -4.11 -11.34 13.93
CA THR A 99 -5.30 -12.20 14.00
C THR A 99 -5.57 -12.78 12.62
N ARG A 100 -5.84 -14.08 12.55
CA ARG A 100 -6.09 -14.83 11.31
C ARG A 100 -7.40 -15.61 11.43
N VAL A 101 -8.04 -15.86 10.30
CA VAL A 101 -9.18 -16.80 10.22
C VAL A 101 -8.63 -18.20 9.96
N ASP A 102 -9.14 -19.20 10.69
CA ASP A 102 -8.81 -20.60 10.47
C ASP A 102 -9.57 -21.13 9.24
N ILE A 103 -8.83 -21.31 8.15
CA ILE A 103 -9.36 -21.81 6.88
C ILE A 103 -9.43 -23.35 6.82
N SER A 104 -8.95 -24.05 7.86
CA SER A 104 -8.92 -25.52 7.89
C SER A 104 -10.21 -26.16 8.43
N GLY A 105 -11.12 -25.36 8.98
CA GLY A 105 -12.45 -25.79 9.42
C GLY A 105 -13.27 -24.61 9.91
N SER A 106 -14.49 -24.44 9.37
CA SER A 106 -15.43 -23.34 9.66
C SER A 106 -14.82 -21.93 9.54
N THR A 107 -15.28 -21.14 8.56
CA THR A 107 -14.82 -19.75 8.27
C THR A 107 -15.07 -18.72 9.40
N THR A 108 -15.40 -19.17 10.60
CA THR A 108 -15.75 -18.38 11.78
C THR A 108 -14.75 -18.49 12.93
N GLU A 109 -13.83 -19.46 12.92
CA GLU A 109 -12.82 -19.57 13.99
C GLU A 109 -11.62 -18.67 13.69
N GLN A 110 -11.18 -17.86 14.67
CA GLN A 110 -10.00 -17.01 14.58
C GLN A 110 -8.89 -17.51 15.49
N PHE A 111 -7.64 -17.36 15.06
CA PHE A 111 -6.46 -17.64 15.88
C PHE A 111 -5.46 -16.49 15.80
N HIS A 112 -4.57 -16.39 16.78
CA HIS A 112 -3.59 -15.30 16.86
C HIS A 112 -2.18 -15.78 16.58
N VAL A 113 -1.36 -14.93 15.97
CA VAL A 113 0.07 -15.13 15.76
C VAL A 113 0.81 -13.94 16.34
N ALA A 114 1.58 -14.14 17.40
CA ALA A 114 2.34 -13.08 18.05
C ALA A 114 3.84 -13.22 17.77
N TYR A 115 4.43 -12.23 17.12
CA TYR A 115 5.87 -12.05 16.94
C TYR A 115 6.42 -11.24 18.09
N ARG A 116 7.27 -11.85 18.93
CA ARG A 116 7.84 -11.22 20.11
C ARG A 116 9.36 -11.14 20.03
N TYR A 117 9.87 -9.99 20.42
CA TYR A 117 11.30 -9.75 20.62
C TYR A 117 11.69 -10.26 22.01
N VAL A 118 12.48 -11.33 22.05
CA VAL A 118 12.77 -12.09 23.27
C VAL A 118 14.28 -12.18 23.50
N ASN A 119 14.71 -11.91 24.73
CA ASN A 119 16.05 -12.24 25.16
C ASN A 119 16.13 -13.72 25.53
N VAL A 120 16.99 -14.48 24.85
CA VAL A 120 17.25 -15.88 25.14
C VAL A 120 18.75 -16.07 25.38
N GLY A 121 19.15 -15.97 26.65
CA GLY A 121 20.55 -16.09 27.05
C GLY A 121 21.36 -14.83 26.73
N ASN A 122 22.32 -14.94 25.81
CA ASN A 122 23.15 -13.81 25.37
C ASN A 122 22.71 -13.22 24.01
N HIS A 123 21.62 -13.73 23.44
CA HIS A 123 21.18 -13.36 22.10
C HIS A 123 19.71 -12.92 22.10
N TRP A 124 19.40 -11.97 21.23
CA TRP A 124 18.06 -11.49 21.02
C TRP A 124 17.44 -12.15 19.80
N ARG A 125 16.20 -12.62 19.95
CA ARG A 125 15.51 -13.44 18.96
C ARG A 125 14.13 -12.91 18.67
N LEU A 126 13.66 -13.17 17.46
CA LEU A 126 12.25 -13.06 17.11
C LEU A 126 11.61 -14.44 17.22
N ILE A 127 10.59 -14.54 18.06
CA ILE A 127 9.83 -15.79 18.26
C ILE A 127 8.39 -15.54 17.82
N ARG A 128 7.91 -16.40 16.91
CA ARG A 128 6.51 -16.50 16.49
C ARG A 128 5.77 -17.44 17.44
N TYR A 129 4.66 -16.98 18.02
CA TYR A 129 3.75 -17.79 18.81
C TYR A 129 2.43 -17.95 18.07
N GLU A 130 2.10 -19.15 17.63
CA GLU A 130 0.76 -19.46 17.14
C GLU A 130 -0.14 -19.87 18.30
N ILE A 131 -1.28 -19.20 18.43
CA ILE A 131 -2.17 -19.28 19.57
C ILE A 131 -3.57 -19.61 19.07
N ARG A 132 -4.01 -20.83 19.34
CA ARG A 132 -5.35 -21.33 18.98
C ARG A 132 -6.23 -21.43 20.21
N ALA A 133 -7.52 -21.15 20.03
CA ALA A 133 -8.55 -21.19 21.09
C ALA A 133 -8.14 -20.41 22.36
N ALA A 134 -7.59 -19.20 22.16
CA ALA A 134 -7.05 -18.35 23.23
C ALA A 134 -8.06 -18.12 24.36
N GLY A 135 -7.61 -18.25 25.61
CA GLY A 135 -8.43 -18.03 26.81
C GLY A 135 -9.45 -19.13 27.10
N THR A 136 -9.48 -20.22 26.33
CA THR A 136 -10.35 -21.38 26.56
C THR A 136 -9.59 -22.55 27.19
N PRO A 137 -10.28 -23.56 27.76
CA PRO A 137 -9.64 -24.80 28.21
C PRO A 137 -8.95 -25.61 27.10
N GLN A 138 -9.19 -25.28 25.83
CA GLN A 138 -8.60 -25.93 24.65
C GLN A 138 -7.44 -25.10 24.06
N GLU A 139 -6.98 -24.07 24.76
CA GLU A 139 -5.88 -23.21 24.31
C GLU A 139 -4.62 -24.01 23.94
N ARG A 140 -4.06 -23.71 22.77
CA ARG A 140 -2.78 -24.26 22.34
C ARG A 140 -1.86 -23.14 21.87
N VAL A 141 -0.69 -23.03 22.52
CA VAL A 141 0.38 -22.07 22.16
C VAL A 141 1.57 -22.83 21.58
N ILE A 142 1.98 -22.49 20.37
CA ILE A 142 3.06 -23.15 19.63
C ILE A 142 4.16 -22.11 19.33
N PRO A 143 5.31 -22.15 20.03
CA PRO A 143 6.43 -21.27 19.76
C PRO A 143 7.31 -21.79 18.61
N VAL A 144 7.73 -20.88 17.73
CA VAL A 144 8.69 -21.11 16.64
C VAL A 144 9.70 -19.96 16.62
N GLY A 145 10.99 -20.26 16.73
CA GLY A 145 12.04 -19.25 16.53
C GLY A 145 12.15 -18.89 15.06
N VAL A 146 11.98 -17.62 14.71
CA VAL A 146 11.97 -17.15 13.32
C VAL A 146 13.20 -16.31 12.97
N ALA A 147 13.86 -15.67 13.94
CA ALA A 147 15.17 -15.05 13.78
C ALA A 147 15.98 -15.15 15.08
N HIS A 148 17.30 -15.34 14.99
CA HIS A 148 18.16 -15.63 16.16
C HIS A 148 19.23 -14.56 16.44
N GLU A 149 19.60 -13.74 15.44
CA GLU A 149 20.66 -12.73 15.54
C GLU A 149 20.12 -11.30 15.39
N LEU A 150 19.22 -10.90 16.28
CA LEU A 150 18.74 -9.51 16.32
C LEU A 150 19.65 -8.61 17.15
N PRO A 151 19.77 -7.32 16.79
CA PRO A 151 20.58 -6.37 17.53
C PRO A 151 20.07 -6.21 18.96
N ALA A 152 20.99 -6.01 19.90
CA ALA A 152 20.66 -5.70 21.28
C ALA A 152 19.99 -4.32 21.40
N PRO A 153 19.13 -4.10 22.41
CA PRO A 153 18.44 -2.84 22.56
C PRO A 153 19.41 -1.70 22.92
N PRO A 154 19.18 -0.48 22.40
CA PRO A 154 20.04 0.67 22.69
C PRO A 154 19.96 1.07 24.17
N PRO A 155 20.97 1.77 24.70
CA PRO A 155 20.95 2.27 26.08
C PRO A 155 19.69 3.10 26.37
N GLY A 156 18.96 2.75 27.42
CA GLY A 156 17.74 3.44 27.83
C GLY A 156 16.44 2.89 27.24
N TRP A 157 16.51 1.86 26.39
CA TRP A 157 15.32 1.14 25.91
C TRP A 157 14.69 0.28 27.02
N THR A 158 13.37 0.27 27.07
CA THR A 158 12.58 -0.52 28.03
C THR A 158 11.54 -1.41 27.32
N PRO A 159 11.12 -2.55 27.90
CA PRO A 159 10.21 -3.50 27.24
C PRO A 159 8.79 -2.98 26.92
N ASP A 160 8.41 -1.81 27.40
CA ASP A 160 7.19 -1.08 27.06
C ASP A 160 7.35 -0.16 25.83
N GLN A 161 8.52 -0.17 25.19
CA GLN A 161 8.81 0.56 23.96
C GLN A 161 8.89 -0.37 22.75
N LYS A 162 8.47 0.11 21.58
CA LYS A 162 8.57 -0.65 20.34
C LYS A 162 10.04 -1.01 20.04
N PRO A 163 10.37 -2.25 19.64
CA PRO A 163 11.74 -2.66 19.36
C PRO A 163 12.22 -2.23 17.96
N ILE A 164 12.07 -0.93 17.61
CA ILE A 164 12.32 -0.39 16.26
C ILE A 164 13.75 -0.57 15.74
N HIS A 165 14.71 -0.83 16.63
CA HIS A 165 16.10 -1.11 16.30
C HIS A 165 16.31 -2.51 15.70
N ALA A 166 15.40 -3.44 15.98
CA ALA A 166 15.46 -4.82 15.50
C ALA A 166 14.30 -5.15 14.56
N LEU A 167 13.11 -4.62 14.84
CA LEU A 167 11.91 -4.78 14.01
C LEU A 167 11.19 -3.44 13.87
N GLU A 168 11.16 -2.90 12.66
CA GLU A 168 10.34 -1.76 12.31
C GLU A 168 9.07 -2.25 11.60
N VAL A 169 7.90 -1.95 12.18
CA VAL A 169 6.61 -2.24 11.58
C VAL A 169 5.94 -0.92 11.22
N ARG A 170 5.71 -0.71 9.93
CA ARG A 170 5.03 0.47 9.38
C ARG A 170 3.69 0.03 8.81
N SER A 171 2.63 0.45 9.47
CA SER A 171 1.27 0.25 8.94
C SER A 171 1.10 1.10 7.69
N ARG A 172 0.71 0.47 6.57
CA ARG A 172 0.52 1.16 5.29
C ARG A 172 -0.75 2.03 5.26
N ASN A 173 -1.61 1.94 6.29
CA ASN A 173 -2.72 2.87 6.55
C ASN A 173 -3.07 2.86 8.05
N GLN A 174 -3.09 4.02 8.73
CA GLN A 174 -3.35 4.12 10.18
C GLN A 174 -4.83 4.42 10.52
N VAL A 175 -5.78 3.63 10.04
CA VAL A 175 -7.13 3.62 10.65
C VAL A 175 -7.26 2.41 11.58
N VAL A 176 -7.45 2.72 12.86
CA VAL A 176 -7.44 1.87 14.06
C VAL A 176 -8.29 0.58 14.03
N LEU A 177 -8.95 0.17 12.94
CA LEU A 177 -9.88 -0.98 12.96
C LEU A 177 -9.85 -1.98 11.79
N LYS A 178 -9.02 -1.84 10.75
CA LYS A 178 -8.56 -2.97 9.90
C LYS A 178 -7.15 -2.68 9.36
N PRO A 179 -6.22 -3.64 9.34
CA PRO A 179 -4.92 -3.48 8.71
C PRO A 179 -5.06 -3.68 7.21
N ILE A 180 -4.84 -2.61 6.45
CA ILE A 180 -4.52 -2.69 5.03
C ILE A 180 -2.99 -2.76 4.96
N GLY A 181 -2.45 -3.93 5.24
CA GLY A 181 -1.03 -4.30 5.14
C GLY A 181 -0.03 -3.63 6.09
N GLU A 182 0.91 -4.42 6.61
CA GLU A 182 2.07 -3.93 7.37
C GLU A 182 3.32 -4.10 6.51
N ASP A 183 4.17 -3.08 6.47
CA ASP A 183 5.57 -3.22 6.08
C ASP A 183 6.40 -3.55 7.29
N VAL A 184 7.15 -4.64 7.20
CA VAL A 184 8.01 -5.11 8.26
C VAL A 184 9.44 -5.13 7.76
N VAL A 185 10.30 -4.35 8.41
CA VAL A 185 11.74 -4.36 8.22
C VAL A 185 12.39 -4.98 9.46
N ILE A 186 13.09 -6.09 9.25
CA ILE A 186 13.91 -6.76 10.26
C ILE A 186 15.36 -6.33 10.04
N THR A 187 16.00 -5.86 11.09
CA THR A 187 17.44 -5.58 11.09
C THR A 187 18.15 -6.65 11.90
N PHE A 188 19.16 -7.29 11.30
CA PHE A 188 20.02 -8.27 11.96
C PHE A 188 21.22 -7.58 12.62
N ASP A 189 21.87 -8.24 13.57
CA ASP A 189 22.99 -7.68 14.37
C ASP A 189 24.20 -7.28 13.50
N ASN A 190 24.36 -7.89 12.33
CA ASN A 190 25.37 -7.53 11.33
C ASN A 190 25.02 -6.29 10.48
N GLY A 191 23.83 -5.70 10.68
CA GLY A 191 23.32 -4.56 9.94
C GLY A 191 22.62 -4.91 8.62
N GLU A 192 22.53 -6.19 8.23
CA GLU A 192 21.70 -6.59 7.10
C GLU A 192 20.21 -6.40 7.45
N THR A 193 19.43 -6.01 6.45
CA THR A 193 18.01 -5.77 6.60
C THR A 193 17.21 -6.69 5.70
N PHE A 194 16.15 -7.27 6.24
CA PHE A 194 15.13 -7.98 5.48
C PHE A 194 13.83 -7.19 5.53
N SER A 195 13.29 -6.79 4.38
CA SER A 195 11.99 -6.14 4.30
C SER A 195 10.96 -7.07 3.68
N THR A 196 9.77 -7.12 4.26
CA THR A 196 8.61 -7.82 3.69
C THR A 196 7.33 -7.09 4.06
N GLY A 197 6.25 -7.33 3.33
CA GLY A 197 4.92 -6.85 3.68
C GLY A 197 3.88 -7.84 3.18
N GLY A 198 2.65 -7.76 3.69
CA GLY A 198 1.55 -8.63 3.25
C GLY A 198 0.19 -7.95 3.33
N ALA A 199 -0.72 -8.34 2.44
CA ALA A 199 -2.08 -7.84 2.34
C ALA A 199 -3.02 -8.60 3.29
N GLY A 200 -3.89 -7.92 4.03
CA GLY A 200 -5.08 -8.59 4.52
C GLY A 200 -5.94 -8.98 3.31
N LEU A 201 -6.22 -10.27 3.12
CA LEU A 201 -7.10 -10.73 2.04
C LEU A 201 -8.46 -10.03 2.18
N SER A 202 -8.92 -9.42 1.08
CA SER A 202 -10.34 -9.11 0.94
C SER A 202 -11.14 -10.43 0.88
N GLU A 203 -12.41 -10.42 1.32
CA GLU A 203 -13.28 -11.61 1.39
C GLU A 203 -13.46 -12.37 0.05
N ASP A 204 -12.96 -11.84 -1.07
CA ASP A 204 -13.08 -12.43 -2.41
C ASP A 204 -11.75 -12.98 -3.00
N GLU A 205 -10.60 -12.81 -2.33
CA GLU A 205 -9.31 -13.40 -2.77
C GLU A 205 -9.08 -14.78 -2.14
N PHE A 206 -9.55 -15.83 -2.83
CA PHE A 206 -9.18 -17.20 -2.50
C PHE A 206 -7.69 -17.44 -2.79
N LEU A 207 -6.95 -17.93 -1.79
CA LEU A 207 -5.62 -18.52 -2.02
C LEU A 207 -5.77 -19.70 -2.99
N PRO A 208 -4.95 -19.80 -4.06
CA PRO A 208 -5.01 -20.93 -4.96
C PRO A 208 -4.68 -22.23 -4.23
N SER A 209 -5.56 -23.24 -4.35
CA SER A 209 -5.40 -24.55 -3.71
C SER A 209 -4.59 -25.55 -4.55
N ASP A 210 -3.81 -25.11 -5.54
CA ASP A 210 -3.07 -26.00 -6.45
C ASP A 210 -1.54 -25.93 -6.22
N PRO A 211 -0.90 -27.02 -5.76
CA PRO A 211 0.55 -27.10 -5.53
C PRO A 211 1.41 -27.12 -6.80
N ASN A 212 0.82 -27.05 -8.01
CA ASN A 212 1.57 -26.90 -9.27
C ASN A 212 1.70 -25.44 -9.73
N LEU A 213 1.10 -24.49 -9.01
CA LEU A 213 1.34 -23.07 -9.22
C LEU A 213 2.70 -22.74 -8.62
N GLY A 214 3.68 -22.45 -9.49
CA GLY A 214 4.92 -21.83 -9.05
C GLY A 214 4.60 -20.67 -8.10
N PHE A 215 5.38 -20.55 -7.02
CA PHE A 215 5.18 -19.60 -5.93
C PHE A 215 4.63 -18.27 -6.45
N VAL A 216 3.37 -17.98 -6.16
CA VAL A 216 2.86 -16.60 -6.23
C VAL A 216 3.69 -15.83 -5.23
N ASP A 217 4.44 -14.84 -5.70
CA ASP A 217 5.31 -14.01 -4.89
C ASP A 217 4.52 -13.43 -3.70
N PRO A 218 4.71 -13.93 -2.46
CA PRO A 218 4.00 -13.43 -1.28
C PRO A 218 4.55 -12.07 -0.84
N SER A 219 5.54 -11.51 -1.55
CA SER A 219 6.14 -10.21 -1.30
C SER A 219 5.66 -9.11 -2.25
N ALA A 220 4.76 -9.41 -3.20
CA ALA A 220 4.14 -8.39 -4.03
C ALA A 220 3.12 -7.60 -3.17
N PRO A 221 3.40 -6.33 -2.81
CA PRO A 221 2.44 -5.55 -2.05
C PRO A 221 1.16 -5.31 -2.87
N PRO A 222 -0.01 -5.23 -2.22
CA PRO A 222 -1.18 -4.70 -2.89
C PRO A 222 -0.89 -3.24 -3.26
N SER A 223 -1.37 -2.87 -4.44
CA SER A 223 -1.30 -1.53 -4.99
C SER A 223 -1.67 -0.46 -3.96
N ARG A 224 -0.86 0.59 -3.81
CA ARG A 224 -1.28 1.84 -3.15
C ARG A 224 -2.47 2.46 -3.90
N CYS A 225 -2.49 2.28 -5.22
CA CYS A 225 -3.51 2.80 -6.09
C CYS A 225 -4.62 1.78 -6.37
N GLY A 226 -5.76 1.91 -5.70
CA GLY A 226 -6.91 1.02 -5.82
C GLY A 226 -7.97 1.29 -4.75
N GLY A 227 -8.98 0.43 -4.66
CA GLY A 227 -10.02 0.55 -3.62
C GLY A 227 -11.20 1.44 -3.98
N THR A 228 -12.05 1.70 -3.00
CA THR A 228 -13.30 2.48 -3.13
C THR A 228 -13.14 3.86 -2.50
N ILE A 229 -13.31 4.91 -3.31
CA ILE A 229 -13.24 6.30 -2.86
C ILE A 229 -14.63 6.93 -2.93
N THR A 230 -15.05 7.63 -1.87
CA THR A 230 -16.22 8.51 -1.94
C THR A 230 -15.78 9.97 -1.83
N LEU A 231 -16.11 10.76 -2.85
CA LEU A 231 -15.97 12.22 -2.82
C LEU A 231 -17.28 12.81 -2.30
N VAL A 232 -17.23 13.49 -1.15
CA VAL A 232 -18.38 14.13 -0.51
C VAL A 232 -18.23 15.64 -0.66
N LEU A 233 -19.14 16.26 -1.41
CA LEU A 233 -19.09 17.66 -1.80
C LEU A 233 -20.16 18.46 -1.06
N ASP A 234 -19.73 19.49 -0.35
CA ASP A 234 -20.63 20.52 0.16
C ASP A 234 -21.22 21.29 -1.00
N THR A 235 -22.52 21.14 -1.15
CA THR A 235 -23.30 21.87 -2.13
C THR A 235 -24.15 22.94 -1.48
N SER A 236 -23.87 23.36 -0.25
CA SER A 236 -24.65 24.41 0.40
C SER A 236 -24.50 25.76 -0.32
N GLY A 237 -25.53 26.60 -0.21
CA GLY A 237 -25.58 27.88 -0.94
C GLY A 237 -24.43 28.85 -0.65
N SER A 238 -23.65 28.68 0.43
CA SER A 238 -22.45 29.50 0.68
C SER A 238 -21.38 29.32 -0.39
N VAL A 239 -21.28 28.15 -1.02
CA VAL A 239 -20.28 27.86 -2.04
C VAL A 239 -20.42 28.78 -3.26
N PRO A 240 -21.57 28.81 -3.98
CA PRO A 240 -21.75 29.72 -5.12
C PRO A 240 -21.79 31.19 -4.70
N LEU A 241 -22.37 31.53 -3.54
CA LEU A 241 -22.37 32.90 -3.01
C LEU A 241 -20.95 33.47 -2.84
N ASN A 242 -19.98 32.61 -2.54
CA ASN A 242 -18.57 32.97 -2.42
C ASN A 242 -17.77 32.77 -3.72
N ASN A 243 -18.44 32.66 -4.87
CA ASN A 243 -17.85 32.39 -6.18
C ASN A 243 -16.99 31.10 -6.20
N GLY A 244 -17.42 30.06 -5.47
CA GLY A 244 -16.71 28.78 -5.35
C GLY A 244 -17.28 27.64 -6.20
N GLY A 245 -18.49 27.78 -6.76
CA GLY A 245 -19.20 26.69 -7.46
C GLY A 245 -18.38 26.11 -8.62
N VAL A 246 -17.98 26.95 -9.58
CA VAL A 246 -17.18 26.54 -10.75
C VAL A 246 -15.84 25.92 -10.35
N GLN A 247 -15.19 26.44 -9.31
CA GLN A 247 -13.91 25.94 -8.83
C GLN A 247 -14.07 24.57 -8.16
N LEU A 248 -15.17 24.35 -7.44
CA LEU A 248 -15.49 23.07 -6.83
C LEU A 248 -15.82 22.02 -7.91
N GLU A 249 -16.62 22.37 -8.91
CA GLU A 249 -16.95 21.51 -10.05
C GLU A 249 -15.70 21.11 -10.84
N ASN A 250 -14.85 22.07 -11.18
CA ASN A 250 -13.59 21.83 -11.87
C ASN A 250 -12.66 20.95 -11.03
N ALA A 251 -12.52 21.23 -9.73
CA ALA A 251 -11.67 20.43 -8.86
C ALA A 251 -12.18 18.99 -8.71
N ALA A 252 -13.49 18.79 -8.57
CA ALA A 252 -14.09 17.47 -8.43
C ALA A 252 -14.00 16.63 -9.72
N THR A 253 -14.27 17.24 -10.89
CA THR A 253 -14.09 16.55 -12.17
C THR A 253 -12.63 16.24 -12.47
N GLU A 254 -11.73 17.14 -12.12
CA GLU A 254 -10.29 16.91 -12.24
C GLU A 254 -9.84 15.77 -11.31
N PHE A 255 -10.36 15.70 -10.08
CA PHE A 255 -10.08 14.60 -9.16
C PHE A 255 -10.45 13.23 -9.75
N ILE A 256 -11.61 13.12 -10.41
CA ILE A 256 -11.99 11.90 -11.16
C ILE A 256 -10.98 11.63 -12.28
N ASP A 257 -10.62 12.66 -13.05
CA ASP A 257 -9.70 12.52 -14.18
C ASP A 257 -8.30 12.04 -13.74
N LEU A 258 -7.81 12.45 -12.56
CA LEU A 258 -6.52 12.01 -12.02
C LEU A 258 -6.43 10.50 -11.77
N PHE A 259 -7.53 9.84 -11.42
CA PHE A 259 -7.58 8.39 -11.20
C PHE A 259 -7.95 7.59 -12.45
N ARG A 260 -8.16 8.23 -13.61
CA ARG A 260 -8.49 7.50 -14.83
C ARG A 260 -7.37 6.56 -15.25
N GLY A 261 -7.73 5.31 -15.50
CA GLY A 261 -6.80 4.23 -15.83
C GLY A 261 -6.26 3.47 -14.61
N THR A 262 -6.67 3.84 -13.41
CA THR A 262 -6.32 3.14 -12.16
C THR A 262 -7.44 2.22 -11.71
N PRO A 263 -7.19 1.20 -10.87
CA PRO A 263 -8.24 0.29 -10.40
C PRO A 263 -9.15 0.90 -9.32
N VAL A 264 -9.08 2.22 -9.10
CA VAL A 264 -9.97 2.95 -8.20
C VAL A 264 -11.42 2.89 -8.67
N ARG A 265 -12.32 2.72 -7.71
CA ARG A 265 -13.76 2.84 -7.91
C ARG A 265 -14.28 4.03 -7.14
N ILE A 266 -15.06 4.90 -7.76
CA ILE A 266 -15.50 6.16 -7.15
C ILE A 266 -17.03 6.25 -6.99
N ASN A 267 -17.44 6.88 -5.90
CA ASN A 267 -18.79 7.37 -5.65
C ASN A 267 -18.73 8.87 -5.33
N VAL A 268 -19.73 9.63 -5.76
CA VAL A 268 -19.82 11.08 -5.53
C VAL A 268 -21.14 11.39 -4.83
N VAL A 269 -21.03 12.07 -3.69
CA VAL A 269 -22.13 12.46 -2.82
C VAL A 269 -22.15 13.98 -2.71
N GLY A 270 -23.33 14.57 -2.85
CA GLY A 270 -23.57 15.98 -2.51
C GLY A 270 -24.27 16.09 -1.17
N PHE A 271 -24.07 17.20 -0.46
CA PHE A 271 -24.86 17.48 0.73
C PHE A 271 -25.14 18.97 0.94
N ASP A 272 -26.32 19.25 1.48
CA ASP A 272 -26.78 20.59 1.87
C ASP A 272 -27.54 20.53 3.21
N ARG A 273 -28.86 20.75 3.22
CA ARG A 273 -29.78 20.32 4.28
C ARG A 273 -29.79 18.80 4.47
N ALA A 274 -29.62 18.03 3.40
CA ALA A 274 -29.51 16.57 3.41
C ALA A 274 -28.48 16.11 2.38
N ALA A 275 -27.93 14.91 2.56
CA ALA A 275 -27.07 14.30 1.57
C ALA A 275 -27.87 13.57 0.50
N TYR A 276 -27.34 13.53 -0.71
CA TYR A 276 -27.90 12.84 -1.86
C TYR A 276 -26.76 12.25 -2.71
N ARG A 277 -27.08 11.18 -3.44
CA ARG A 277 -26.11 10.53 -4.33
C ARG A 277 -26.08 11.30 -5.64
N MET A 278 -24.93 11.87 -5.98
CA MET A 278 -24.76 12.47 -7.29
C MET A 278 -24.61 11.36 -8.31
N TYR A 279 -23.60 10.51 -8.13
CA TYR A 279 -23.34 9.39 -9.02
C TYR A 279 -22.38 8.37 -8.39
N PRO A 280 -22.61 7.05 -8.55
CA PRO A 280 -23.82 6.44 -9.11
C PRO A 280 -25.04 6.69 -8.21
N THR A 281 -26.25 6.61 -8.77
CA THR A 281 -27.49 6.90 -8.02
C THR A 281 -27.96 5.72 -7.16
N ALA A 282 -27.49 4.51 -7.47
CA ALA A 282 -27.74 3.32 -6.66
C ALA A 282 -26.96 3.37 -5.35
N ALA A 283 -27.54 2.82 -4.29
CA ALA A 283 -26.94 2.83 -2.96
C ALA A 283 -25.80 1.80 -2.84
N GLY A 284 -24.68 2.21 -2.23
CA GLY A 284 -23.52 1.32 -2.01
C GLY A 284 -22.76 0.91 -3.29
N SER A 285 -23.03 1.56 -4.43
CA SER A 285 -22.34 1.26 -5.68
C SER A 285 -21.24 2.27 -5.99
N PHE A 286 -20.29 1.83 -6.81
CA PHE A 286 -19.13 2.61 -7.22
C PHE A 286 -18.87 2.40 -8.72
N VAL A 287 -18.31 3.42 -9.37
CA VAL A 287 -17.96 3.41 -10.80
C VAL A 287 -16.48 3.11 -10.93
N SER A 288 -16.13 2.14 -11.76
CA SER A 288 -14.72 1.83 -12.05
C SER A 288 -14.09 2.92 -12.91
N LEU A 289 -12.90 3.38 -12.51
CA LEU A 289 -12.10 4.35 -13.26
C LEU A 289 -11.03 3.69 -14.15
N LEU A 290 -10.92 2.36 -14.13
CA LEU A 290 -9.88 1.61 -14.83
C LEU A 290 -9.96 1.74 -16.35
N ASN A 291 -11.18 1.75 -16.88
CA ASN A 291 -11.44 1.85 -18.31
C ASN A 291 -12.27 3.09 -18.61
N PRO A 292 -12.01 3.81 -19.72
CA PRO A 292 -12.93 4.82 -20.22
C PRO A 292 -14.33 4.23 -20.40
N SER A 293 -15.35 4.86 -19.80
CA SER A 293 -16.72 4.38 -19.88
C SER A 293 -17.72 5.54 -19.96
N SER A 294 -18.94 5.22 -20.40
CA SER A 294 -20.07 6.15 -20.34
C SER A 294 -20.43 6.53 -18.90
N GLU A 295 -20.13 5.66 -17.92
CA GLU A 295 -20.36 5.95 -16.50
C GLU A 295 -19.42 7.03 -15.97
N ILE A 296 -18.13 7.02 -16.34
CA ILE A 296 -17.19 8.11 -16.00
C ILE A 296 -17.69 9.43 -16.60
N THR A 297 -18.17 9.39 -17.85
CA THR A 297 -18.73 10.56 -18.52
C THR A 297 -20.00 11.06 -17.83
N ALA A 298 -20.88 10.15 -17.40
CA ALA A 298 -22.09 10.49 -16.65
C ALA A 298 -21.76 11.09 -15.28
N ALA A 299 -20.77 10.55 -14.56
CA ALA A 299 -20.28 11.10 -13.29
C ALA A 299 -19.79 12.55 -13.46
N ARG A 300 -18.96 12.81 -14.48
CA ARG A 300 -18.46 14.16 -14.80
C ARG A 300 -19.61 15.11 -15.15
N ASN A 301 -20.50 14.68 -16.06
CA ASN A 301 -21.65 15.48 -16.47
C ASN A 301 -22.52 15.86 -15.28
N ARG A 302 -22.77 14.92 -14.36
CA ARG A 302 -23.57 15.16 -13.16
C ARG A 302 -22.97 16.23 -12.23
N ILE A 303 -21.65 16.25 -12.08
CA ILE A 303 -20.94 17.29 -11.32
C ILE A 303 -21.04 18.64 -12.05
N THR A 304 -20.76 18.69 -13.35
CA THR A 304 -20.78 19.95 -14.13
C THR A 304 -22.18 20.50 -14.39
N GLN A 305 -23.22 19.72 -14.09
CA GLN A 305 -24.62 20.13 -14.18
C GLN A 305 -25.12 20.83 -12.92
N LEU A 306 -24.29 20.96 -11.88
CA LEU A 306 -24.56 21.82 -10.74
C LEU A 306 -24.65 23.28 -11.26
N ASP A 307 -25.85 23.79 -11.55
CA ASP A 307 -26.06 25.06 -12.28
C ASP A 307 -25.63 26.32 -11.47
N ASN A 308 -24.56 27.01 -11.89
CA ASN A 308 -24.05 28.24 -11.26
C ASN A 308 -24.92 29.52 -11.51
N ARG A 309 -26.24 29.38 -11.66
CA ARG A 309 -27.18 30.50 -11.84
C ARG A 309 -27.96 30.77 -10.56
N ASP A 310 -27.38 31.63 -9.72
CA ASP A 310 -28.13 32.29 -8.67
C ASP A 310 -29.15 33.26 -9.31
N GLY A 311 -30.46 33.05 -9.09
CA GLY A 311 -31.45 34.02 -9.52
C GLY A 311 -32.90 33.54 -9.63
N ASN A 312 -33.65 33.73 -8.54
CA ASN A 312 -35.11 33.88 -8.50
C ASN A 312 -35.96 32.59 -8.49
N TRP A 313 -36.00 31.96 -7.30
CA TRP A 313 -36.97 30.93 -6.93
C TRP A 313 -38.42 31.43 -7.04
N ASN A 314 -39.19 30.91 -7.99
CA ASN A 314 -40.64 31.14 -8.07
C ASN A 314 -41.41 30.12 -7.20
N GLN A 315 -41.93 30.57 -6.05
CA GLN A 315 -42.74 29.75 -5.13
C GLN A 315 -44.02 29.15 -5.74
N SER A 316 -44.48 29.64 -6.90
CA SER A 316 -45.75 29.23 -7.50
C SER A 316 -45.65 28.05 -8.48
N ASN A 317 -44.45 27.53 -8.76
CA ASN A 317 -44.30 26.30 -9.54
C ASN A 317 -43.10 25.45 -9.07
N PRO A 318 -43.25 24.63 -8.02
CA PRO A 318 -42.18 23.79 -7.49
C PRO A 318 -41.78 22.60 -8.39
N ASP A 319 -42.43 22.37 -9.53
CA ASP A 319 -42.14 21.26 -10.44
C ASP A 319 -42.01 21.73 -11.91
N ALA A 320 -40.77 21.93 -12.38
CA ALA A 320 -40.26 21.62 -13.73
C ALA A 320 -38.82 22.16 -13.87
N PRO A 321 -37.82 21.30 -14.14
CA PRO A 321 -37.81 20.54 -15.38
C PRO A 321 -37.76 19.01 -15.19
N THR A 322 -38.35 18.32 -16.16
CA THR A 322 -38.34 16.87 -16.38
C THR A 322 -37.00 16.35 -16.93
N VAL A 323 -35.86 16.88 -16.45
CA VAL A 323 -34.53 16.37 -16.78
C VAL A 323 -33.68 16.36 -15.51
N ASP A 324 -33.26 15.16 -15.14
CA ASP A 324 -32.44 14.77 -13.99
C ASP A 324 -31.17 15.63 -13.82
N GLY A 325 -31.25 16.71 -13.03
CA GLY A 325 -30.15 17.58 -12.61
C GLY A 325 -30.26 17.94 -11.13
N VAL A 326 -29.16 17.83 -10.37
CA VAL A 326 -29.03 18.48 -9.06
C VAL A 326 -28.76 19.96 -9.35
N HIS A 327 -29.65 20.86 -8.94
CA HIS A 327 -29.54 22.27 -9.25
C HIS A 327 -29.28 23.09 -7.97
N TRP A 328 -28.34 24.06 -8.01
CA TRP A 328 -28.04 24.95 -6.87
C TRP A 328 -29.25 25.79 -6.43
N ASP A 329 -30.22 26.02 -7.31
CA ASP A 329 -31.47 26.72 -7.00
C ASP A 329 -32.44 25.89 -6.14
N GLN A 330 -32.34 24.55 -6.15
CA GLN A 330 -33.10 23.60 -5.34
C GLN A 330 -32.40 23.23 -4.03
N ILE A 331 -31.15 23.64 -3.88
CA ILE A 331 -30.32 23.35 -2.72
C ILE A 331 -30.70 24.27 -1.56
N GLY A 332 -31.01 23.66 -0.43
CA GLY A 332 -31.43 24.37 0.76
C GLY A 332 -30.29 25.14 1.45
N SER A 333 -30.62 26.24 2.14
CA SER A 333 -29.68 27.09 2.91
C SER A 333 -29.07 26.44 4.17
N GLY A 334 -28.65 25.18 4.10
CA GLY A 334 -28.11 24.43 5.23
C GLY A 334 -26.83 23.68 4.87
N THR A 335 -26.02 23.41 5.90
CA THR A 335 -24.77 22.66 5.80
C THR A 335 -24.85 21.51 6.80
N ASN A 336 -25.11 20.29 6.31
CA ASN A 336 -25.38 19.10 7.11
C ASN A 336 -24.23 18.08 6.99
N TRP A 337 -23.16 18.31 7.76
CA TRP A 337 -22.02 17.41 7.79
C TRP A 337 -22.39 15.98 8.23
N GLU A 338 -23.32 15.81 9.19
CA GLU A 338 -23.75 14.48 9.63
C GLU A 338 -24.33 13.68 8.46
N SER A 339 -25.21 14.28 7.67
CA SER A 339 -25.81 13.59 6.53
C SER A 339 -24.78 13.27 5.45
N GLY A 340 -23.85 14.20 5.17
CA GLY A 340 -22.76 13.99 4.21
C GLY A 340 -21.82 12.85 4.61
N LEU A 341 -21.58 12.69 5.91
CA LEU A 341 -20.77 11.61 6.48
C LEU A 341 -21.55 10.31 6.70
N HIS A 342 -22.88 10.33 6.71
CA HIS A 342 -23.72 9.13 6.81
C HIS A 342 -23.88 8.42 5.47
N MET A 343 -24.17 9.18 4.41
CA MET A 343 -24.55 8.66 3.09
C MET A 343 -23.54 7.69 2.44
N PRO A 344 -22.20 7.86 2.59
CA PRO A 344 -21.23 6.94 1.99
C PRO A 344 -21.28 5.53 2.59
N PHE A 345 -21.68 5.42 3.87
CA PHE A 345 -21.53 4.19 4.64
C PHE A 345 -22.84 3.47 4.88
N PHE A 346 -23.92 4.22 5.11
CA PHE A 346 -25.13 3.67 5.71
C PHE A 346 -26.38 3.86 4.84
N ASP A 347 -27.27 2.88 4.91
CA ASP A 347 -28.60 2.98 4.34
C ASP A 347 -29.52 3.91 5.15
N GLY A 348 -30.78 4.06 4.70
CA GLY A 348 -31.78 4.90 5.37
C GLY A 348 -32.22 4.36 6.74
N THR A 349 -31.86 3.12 7.09
CA THR A 349 -32.13 2.49 8.39
C THR A 349 -30.92 2.52 9.32
N GLY A 350 -29.75 2.96 8.83
CA GLY A 350 -28.50 3.05 9.59
C GLY A 350 -27.62 1.79 9.52
N ASN A 351 -27.95 0.82 8.68
CA ASN A 351 -27.09 -0.33 8.45
C ASN A 351 -25.99 0.00 7.45
N PRO A 352 -24.75 -0.49 7.64
CA PRO A 352 -23.68 -0.28 6.67
C PRO A 352 -23.98 -0.99 5.35
N PHE A 353 -23.55 -0.40 4.22
CA PHE A 353 -23.61 -1.05 2.93
C PHE A 353 -22.69 -2.28 2.86
N PRO A 354 -23.00 -3.28 2.02
CA PRO A 354 -22.10 -4.40 1.77
C PRO A 354 -20.72 -3.97 1.27
N THR A 355 -20.69 -2.91 0.46
CA THR A 355 -19.45 -2.27 -0.01
C THR A 355 -19.39 -0.86 0.55
N THR A 356 -18.39 -0.59 1.38
CA THR A 356 -18.11 0.74 1.95
C THR A 356 -16.86 1.35 1.29
N PRO A 357 -16.68 2.68 1.34
CA PRO A 357 -15.44 3.30 0.88
C PRO A 357 -14.26 2.96 1.77
N ASP A 358 -13.08 2.80 1.17
CA ASP A 358 -11.78 2.77 1.83
C ASP A 358 -11.30 4.20 2.17
N LEU A 359 -11.69 5.19 1.35
CA LEU A 359 -11.40 6.61 1.55
C LEU A 359 -12.63 7.47 1.33
N VAL A 360 -12.85 8.42 2.24
CA VAL A 360 -13.80 9.51 2.09
C VAL A 360 -13.05 10.84 2.05
N VAL A 361 -13.22 11.59 0.96
CA VAL A 361 -12.74 12.97 0.84
C VAL A 361 -13.93 13.89 1.08
N PHE A 362 -13.97 14.50 2.25
CA PHE A 362 -15.06 15.37 2.71
C PHE A 362 -14.70 16.85 2.49
N VAL A 363 -15.31 17.47 1.49
CA VAL A 363 -15.05 18.86 1.10
C VAL A 363 -16.17 19.76 1.62
N THR A 364 -15.83 20.85 2.32
CA THR A 364 -16.79 21.83 2.85
C THR A 364 -16.22 23.25 2.84
N ASP A 365 -17.07 24.26 2.68
CA ASP A 365 -16.65 25.67 2.67
C ASP A 365 -16.93 26.43 3.96
N GLY A 366 -17.55 25.78 4.95
CA GLY A 366 -17.98 26.44 6.17
C GLY A 366 -18.27 25.51 7.34
N GLU A 367 -19.16 25.91 8.23
CA GLU A 367 -19.47 25.18 9.48
C GLU A 367 -20.89 24.58 9.43
N PRO A 368 -21.12 23.41 10.07
CA PRO A 368 -22.42 22.77 9.97
C PRO A 368 -23.46 23.50 10.81
N ASN A 369 -24.67 23.57 10.29
CA ASN A 369 -25.84 24.20 10.94
C ASN A 369 -27.10 23.32 10.85
N ARG A 370 -26.93 22.07 10.41
CA ARG A 370 -27.96 21.03 10.26
C ARG A 370 -27.41 19.69 10.72
N ASN A 371 -28.34 18.79 11.02
CA ASN A 371 -28.11 17.38 11.28
C ASN A 371 -29.28 16.58 10.69
N ILE A 372 -29.20 15.26 10.60
CA ILE A 372 -30.21 14.39 9.96
C ILE A 372 -31.60 14.61 10.60
N ALA A 373 -31.67 14.72 11.93
CA ALA A 373 -32.92 14.94 12.66
C ALA A 373 -33.59 16.29 12.34
N ASN A 374 -32.82 17.28 11.89
CA ASN A 374 -33.30 18.65 11.61
C ASN A 374 -33.11 19.05 10.14
N ALA A 375 -32.99 18.09 9.21
CA ALA A 375 -32.70 18.37 7.80
C ALA A 375 -33.69 19.39 7.18
N GLY A 376 -35.00 19.20 7.40
CA GLY A 376 -36.05 20.14 6.96
C GLY A 376 -36.38 21.26 7.95
N GLY A 377 -35.67 21.34 9.07
CA GLY A 377 -35.99 22.21 10.21
C GLY A 377 -35.20 23.52 10.28
N SER A 378 -35.33 24.21 11.42
CA SER A 378 -34.55 25.40 11.76
C SER A 378 -33.06 25.08 11.94
N ASN A 379 -32.22 26.11 11.84
CA ASN A 379 -30.79 25.98 12.14
C ASN A 379 -30.60 25.48 13.57
N ILE A 380 -29.69 24.53 13.74
CA ILE A 380 -29.19 24.10 15.04
C ILE A 380 -27.88 24.81 15.35
N SER A 381 -27.46 24.80 16.62
CA SER A 381 -26.16 25.36 16.98
C SER A 381 -25.02 24.56 16.34
N THR A 382 -23.94 25.24 15.94
CA THR A 382 -22.75 24.62 15.35
C THR A 382 -22.18 23.53 16.25
N SER A 383 -22.13 23.75 17.57
CA SER A 383 -21.61 22.74 18.52
C SER A 383 -22.37 21.42 18.47
N VAL A 384 -23.70 21.45 18.34
CA VAL A 384 -24.54 20.26 18.25
C VAL A 384 -24.36 19.59 16.89
N ALA A 385 -24.29 20.38 15.82
CA ALA A 385 -24.11 19.87 14.46
C ALA A 385 -22.73 19.18 14.28
N VAL A 386 -21.66 19.78 14.83
CA VAL A 386 -20.31 19.20 14.87
C VAL A 386 -20.28 17.90 15.65
N ALA A 387 -20.91 17.85 16.84
CA ALA A 387 -20.97 16.63 17.65
C ALA A 387 -21.69 15.48 16.92
N SER A 388 -22.79 15.75 16.21
CA SER A 388 -23.45 14.74 15.38
C SER A 388 -22.58 14.26 14.23
N ALA A 389 -21.89 15.18 13.54
CA ALA A 389 -20.97 14.85 12.45
C ALA A 389 -19.79 14.00 12.94
N GLN A 390 -19.22 14.34 14.09
CA GLN A 390 -18.14 13.58 14.73
C GLN A 390 -18.58 12.16 15.07
N SER A 391 -19.77 11.98 15.66
CA SER A 391 -20.33 10.65 15.94
C SER A 391 -20.42 9.83 14.66
N LYS A 392 -20.91 10.43 13.58
CA LYS A 392 -21.10 9.73 12.30
C LYS A 392 -19.77 9.41 11.60
N ALA A 393 -18.80 10.32 11.63
CA ALA A 393 -17.44 10.05 11.16
C ALA A 393 -16.81 8.87 11.91
N ASN A 394 -16.98 8.79 13.23
CA ASN A 394 -16.48 7.68 14.04
C ASN A 394 -17.16 6.36 13.71
N GLU A 395 -18.46 6.36 13.39
CA GLU A 395 -19.16 5.18 12.89
C GLU A 395 -18.63 4.75 11.52
N GLY A 396 -18.41 5.69 10.58
CA GLY A 396 -17.80 5.41 9.29
C GLY A 396 -16.39 4.82 9.41
N ARG A 397 -15.54 5.32 10.32
CA ARG A 397 -14.22 4.73 10.58
C ARG A 397 -14.28 3.27 11.06
N ARG A 398 -15.39 2.80 11.63
CA ARG A 398 -15.56 1.37 12.00
C ARG A 398 -15.71 0.47 10.77
N THR A 399 -16.03 1.02 9.60
CA THR A 399 -15.97 0.31 8.31
C THR A 399 -14.56 0.29 7.73
N SER A 400 -13.57 0.81 8.48
CA SER A 400 -12.14 0.92 8.10
C SER A 400 -11.81 2.00 7.08
N ALA A 401 -12.76 2.89 6.81
CA ALA A 401 -12.53 4.01 5.92
C ALA A 401 -11.64 5.08 6.56
N ARG A 402 -10.70 5.60 5.77
CA ARG A 402 -10.03 6.87 6.06
C ARG A 402 -10.96 8.03 5.71
N ILE A 403 -11.02 9.04 6.55
CA ILE A 403 -11.83 10.25 6.29
C ILE A 403 -10.89 11.45 6.29
N ILE A 404 -10.73 12.08 5.14
CA ILE A 404 -9.94 13.30 4.96
C ILE A 404 -10.91 14.48 4.85
N GLY A 405 -10.69 15.52 5.65
CA GLY A 405 -11.41 16.79 5.51
C GLY A 405 -10.68 17.79 4.63
N VAL A 406 -11.43 18.52 3.82
CA VAL A 406 -10.91 19.60 2.97
C VAL A 406 -11.76 20.85 3.21
N LEU A 407 -11.21 21.84 3.90
CA LEU A 407 -11.87 23.14 4.13
C LEU A 407 -11.48 24.12 3.03
N VAL A 408 -12.47 24.56 2.28
CA VAL A 408 -12.28 25.47 1.14
C VAL A 408 -12.93 26.83 1.37
N GLY A 409 -12.69 27.77 0.46
CA GLY A 409 -13.45 29.01 0.40
C GLY A 409 -13.04 30.07 1.42
N ALA A 410 -14.00 30.84 1.94
CA ALA A 410 -13.73 31.97 2.83
C ALA A 410 -13.32 31.53 4.25
N ASP A 411 -13.67 30.30 4.62
CA ASP A 411 -13.59 29.82 6.00
C ASP A 411 -12.30 29.06 6.27
N PHE A 412 -11.49 28.82 5.23
CA PHE A 412 -10.23 28.08 5.30
C PHE A 412 -9.19 28.66 6.27
N ASN A 413 -9.32 29.94 6.63
CA ASN A 413 -8.48 30.62 7.63
C ASN A 413 -9.21 30.94 8.94
N ARG A 414 -10.50 30.58 9.08
CA ARG A 414 -11.26 30.84 10.29
C ARG A 414 -10.95 29.78 11.34
N THR A 415 -10.43 30.21 12.49
CA THR A 415 -10.03 29.32 13.59
C THR A 415 -11.16 28.40 14.07
N SER A 416 -12.41 28.89 14.17
CA SER A 416 -13.54 28.06 14.60
C SER A 416 -13.83 26.94 13.59
N ALA A 417 -13.88 27.25 12.30
CA ALA A 417 -14.15 26.29 11.23
C ALA A 417 -13.06 25.20 11.17
N ILE A 418 -11.78 25.61 11.28
CA ILE A 418 -10.65 24.69 11.32
C ILE A 418 -10.76 23.74 12.52
N ASN A 419 -10.99 24.27 13.73
CA ASN A 419 -11.07 23.44 14.93
C ASN A 419 -12.29 22.50 14.91
N ASN A 420 -13.42 22.97 14.41
CA ASN A 420 -14.63 22.18 14.25
C ASN A 420 -14.40 21.02 13.28
N LEU A 421 -13.80 21.27 12.11
CA LEU A 421 -13.52 20.20 11.18
C LEU A 421 -12.47 19.22 11.71
N LYS A 422 -11.40 19.70 12.36
CA LYS A 422 -10.39 18.85 13.01
C LYS A 422 -11.00 17.87 14.02
N SER A 423 -12.01 18.30 14.76
CA SER A 423 -12.71 17.42 15.72
C SER A 423 -13.47 16.27 15.05
N VAL A 424 -13.84 16.43 13.78
CA VAL A 424 -14.60 15.45 13.00
C VAL A 424 -13.68 14.53 12.21
N VAL A 425 -12.72 15.07 11.45
CA VAL A 425 -11.89 14.30 10.50
C VAL A 425 -10.54 13.85 11.08
N GLY A 426 -10.02 14.56 12.08
CA GLY A 426 -8.70 14.32 12.66
C GLY A 426 -7.88 15.61 12.72
N SER A 427 -6.81 15.59 13.52
CA SER A 427 -6.08 16.80 13.88
C SER A 427 -4.83 17.07 13.03
N VAL A 428 -4.35 16.08 12.27
CA VAL A 428 -3.12 16.23 11.49
C VAL A 428 -3.40 17.07 10.25
N GLU A 429 -2.80 18.26 10.21
CA GLU A 429 -2.95 19.19 9.11
C GLU A 429 -1.90 18.95 8.03
N TYR A 430 -2.32 19.11 6.77
CA TYR A 430 -1.39 19.11 5.65
C TYR A 430 -0.42 20.30 5.71
N ASP A 431 0.87 19.98 5.68
CA ASP A 431 1.99 20.90 5.56
C ASP A 431 2.75 20.60 4.27
N PRO A 432 2.66 21.45 3.23
CA PRO A 432 3.39 21.26 1.98
C PRO A 432 4.92 21.44 2.14
N ALA A 433 5.40 22.06 3.22
CA ALA A 433 6.83 22.24 3.48
C ALA A 433 7.46 21.05 4.21
N ALA A 434 6.63 20.13 4.75
CA ALA A 434 7.11 18.91 5.38
C ALA A 434 7.95 18.06 4.43
N ASN A 435 8.80 17.19 4.99
CA ASN A 435 9.64 16.26 4.23
C ASN A 435 10.53 16.95 3.17
N GLY A 436 11.02 18.16 3.44
CA GLY A 436 11.88 18.91 2.51
C GLY A 436 11.14 19.46 1.29
N GLY A 437 9.84 19.74 1.42
CA GLY A 437 8.98 20.23 0.33
C GLY A 437 8.18 19.13 -0.39
N GLY A 438 8.26 17.88 0.07
CA GLY A 438 7.45 16.76 -0.43
C GLY A 438 6.05 16.67 0.19
N GLY A 439 5.77 17.47 1.23
CA GLY A 439 4.51 17.46 1.95
C GLY A 439 4.32 16.24 2.87
N ASN A 440 3.25 16.24 3.68
CA ASN A 440 2.85 15.14 4.59
C ASN A 440 1.46 14.56 4.23
N ALA A 441 1.05 14.60 2.97
CA ALA A 441 -0.32 14.23 2.56
C ALA A 441 -0.72 12.80 2.95
N ALA A 442 0.24 11.87 3.03
CA ALA A 442 0.01 10.50 3.52
C ALA A 442 -0.49 10.45 4.97
N ASP A 443 -0.01 11.36 5.83
CA ASP A 443 -0.35 11.40 7.26
C ASP A 443 -1.45 12.44 7.59
N ALA A 444 -1.80 13.30 6.64
CA ALA A 444 -2.76 14.39 6.88
C ALA A 444 -4.21 13.88 6.98
N ASP A 445 -4.91 14.31 8.03
CA ASP A 445 -6.35 14.13 8.19
C ASP A 445 -7.15 15.28 7.57
N PHE A 446 -6.50 16.43 7.42
CA PHE A 446 -7.16 17.69 7.12
C PHE A 446 -6.32 18.59 6.21
N PHE A 447 -6.96 19.17 5.19
CA PHE A 447 -6.38 20.10 4.24
C PHE A 447 -7.21 21.41 4.20
N ARG A 448 -6.56 22.52 3.88
CA ARG A 448 -7.23 23.81 3.73
C ARG A 448 -6.69 24.61 2.55
N ALA A 449 -7.58 25.28 1.84
CA ALA A 449 -7.22 26.09 0.68
C ALA A 449 -8.30 27.13 0.34
N ALA A 450 -7.93 28.17 -0.40
CA ALA A 450 -8.93 28.97 -1.12
C ALA A 450 -9.56 28.12 -2.25
N PHE A 451 -10.78 28.45 -2.70
CA PHE A 451 -11.47 27.71 -3.77
C PHE A 451 -10.62 27.50 -5.04
N VAL A 452 -9.85 28.51 -5.43
CA VAL A 452 -8.96 28.45 -6.61
C VAL A 452 -7.87 27.37 -6.50
N ASN A 453 -7.55 26.94 -5.28
CA ASN A 453 -6.51 25.96 -4.98
C ASN A 453 -7.08 24.58 -4.61
N THR A 454 -8.40 24.38 -4.65
CA THR A 454 -9.04 23.09 -4.29
C THR A 454 -8.48 21.95 -5.14
N ALA A 455 -8.32 22.15 -6.45
CA ALA A 455 -7.72 21.15 -7.33
C ALA A 455 -6.29 20.75 -6.91
N THR A 456 -5.50 21.70 -6.40
CA THR A 456 -4.13 21.43 -5.92
C THR A 456 -4.15 20.55 -4.67
N VAL A 457 -5.09 20.79 -3.75
CA VAL A 457 -5.29 19.94 -2.57
C VAL A 457 -5.71 18.53 -2.96
N LEU A 458 -6.69 18.41 -3.86
CA LEU A 458 -7.18 17.12 -4.33
C LEU A 458 -6.09 16.31 -5.08
N ARG A 459 -5.18 16.99 -5.80
CA ARG A 459 -3.97 16.36 -6.35
C ARG A 459 -3.03 15.83 -5.28
N ALA A 460 -2.80 16.58 -4.20
CA ALA A 460 -1.94 16.14 -3.10
C ALA A 460 -2.51 14.88 -2.40
N ILE A 461 -3.84 14.82 -2.25
CA ILE A 461 -4.52 13.61 -1.77
C ILE A 461 -4.31 12.46 -2.77
N MET A 462 -4.54 12.67 -4.06
CA MET A 462 -4.28 11.62 -5.07
C MET A 462 -2.83 11.15 -5.03
N ALA A 463 -1.85 12.04 -4.92
CA ALA A 463 -0.44 11.66 -4.83
C ALA A 463 -0.14 10.83 -3.56
N ALA A 464 -0.84 11.08 -2.45
CA ALA A 464 -0.73 10.26 -1.26
C ALA A 464 -1.30 8.85 -1.47
N GLU A 465 -2.44 8.74 -2.14
CA GLU A 465 -3.12 7.46 -2.38
C GLU A 465 -2.43 6.68 -3.50
N CYS A 466 -2.14 7.30 -4.65
CA CYS A 466 -1.72 6.64 -5.88
C CYS A 466 -0.34 7.07 -6.41
N GLY A 467 0.40 7.93 -5.70
CA GLY A 467 1.69 8.43 -6.18
C GLY A 467 2.77 7.35 -6.28
N GLY A 468 3.53 7.35 -7.37
CA GLY A 468 4.59 6.40 -7.62
C GLY A 468 4.08 5.05 -8.12
N THR A 469 2.92 5.02 -8.78
CA THR A 469 2.30 3.75 -9.22
C THR A 469 2.18 3.65 -10.74
N ILE A 470 2.26 2.42 -11.26
CA ILE A 470 1.99 2.10 -12.67
C ILE A 470 0.95 0.98 -12.72
N THR A 471 -0.22 1.27 -13.26
CA THR A 471 -1.26 0.27 -13.57
C THR A 471 -1.03 -0.28 -14.98
N LEU A 472 -0.79 -1.59 -15.08
CA LEU A 472 -0.67 -2.33 -16.32
C LEU A 472 -2.00 -3.00 -16.68
N GLN A 473 -2.44 -2.79 -17.91
CA GLN A 473 -3.55 -3.53 -18.51
C GLN A 473 -3.07 -4.23 -19.77
N LYS A 474 -3.57 -5.44 -20.01
CA LYS A 474 -3.24 -6.19 -21.22
C LYS A 474 -4.30 -6.00 -22.30
N ARG A 475 -3.84 -5.74 -23.53
CA ARG A 475 -4.66 -5.71 -24.75
C ARG A 475 -3.97 -6.45 -25.88
N VAL A 476 -4.76 -6.89 -26.86
CA VAL A 476 -4.25 -7.46 -28.11
C VAL A 476 -4.73 -6.65 -29.30
N GLU A 477 -3.87 -6.49 -30.30
CA GLU A 477 -4.22 -5.84 -31.56
C GLU A 477 -4.41 -6.89 -32.66
N ILE A 478 -5.64 -7.05 -33.13
CA ILE A 478 -6.00 -8.01 -34.18
C ILE A 478 -6.62 -7.24 -35.33
N GLY A 479 -5.97 -7.27 -36.50
CA GLY A 479 -6.46 -6.53 -37.68
C GLY A 479 -6.48 -5.01 -37.50
N GLY A 480 -5.59 -4.45 -36.68
CA GLY A 480 -5.53 -3.01 -36.38
C GLY A 480 -6.57 -2.51 -35.39
N VAL A 481 -7.26 -3.42 -34.69
CA VAL A 481 -8.23 -3.10 -33.64
C VAL A 481 -7.70 -3.60 -32.31
N LEU A 482 -7.62 -2.70 -31.33
CA LEU A 482 -7.31 -3.04 -29.94
C LEU A 482 -8.52 -3.72 -29.29
N GLN A 483 -8.27 -4.87 -28.67
CA GLN A 483 -9.28 -5.70 -28.03
C GLN A 483 -8.80 -6.13 -26.63
N ASP A 484 -9.75 -6.36 -25.74
CA ASP A 484 -9.49 -7.03 -24.47
C ASP A 484 -8.96 -8.45 -24.73
N VAL A 485 -8.03 -8.88 -23.88
CA VAL A 485 -7.61 -10.29 -23.87
C VAL A 485 -8.71 -11.17 -23.26
N PRO A 486 -8.79 -12.46 -23.63
CA PRO A 486 -9.77 -13.37 -23.06
C PRO A 486 -9.75 -13.36 -21.52
N ASP A 487 -10.94 -13.49 -20.91
CA ASP A 487 -11.11 -13.43 -19.45
C ASP A 487 -10.47 -14.61 -18.71
N ASP A 488 -10.03 -15.66 -19.40
CA ASP A 488 -9.30 -16.81 -18.84
C ASP A 488 -7.79 -16.77 -19.15
N SER A 489 -7.30 -15.67 -19.73
CA SER A 489 -5.90 -15.55 -20.13
C SER A 489 -4.97 -15.12 -18.99
N ARG A 490 -3.71 -15.56 -19.09
CA ARG A 490 -2.64 -15.27 -18.12
C ARG A 490 -1.46 -14.60 -18.81
N TRP A 491 -0.95 -13.54 -18.20
CA TRP A 491 0.15 -12.73 -18.74
C TRP A 491 1.12 -12.39 -17.63
N ASN A 492 2.41 -12.65 -17.83
CA ASN A 492 3.43 -12.35 -16.82
C ASN A 492 4.23 -11.11 -17.23
N PHE A 493 4.43 -10.21 -16.27
CA PHE A 493 5.23 -9.00 -16.44
C PHE A 493 6.40 -9.04 -15.47
N SER A 494 7.61 -8.98 -16.00
CA SER A 494 8.82 -8.84 -15.20
C SER A 494 9.21 -7.38 -15.06
N THR A 495 9.58 -6.99 -13.85
CA THR A 495 9.91 -5.62 -13.49
C THR A 495 11.09 -5.57 -12.51
N ASP A 496 11.64 -4.38 -12.27
CA ASP A 496 12.69 -4.17 -11.29
C ASP A 496 12.27 -4.42 -9.83
N ILE A 497 10.97 -4.61 -9.56
CA ILE A 497 10.41 -5.00 -8.24
C ILE A 497 9.89 -6.45 -8.21
N GLY A 498 10.21 -7.24 -9.24
CA GLY A 498 9.81 -8.64 -9.35
C GLY A 498 8.76 -8.90 -10.42
N ASP A 499 8.36 -10.17 -10.52
CA ASP A 499 7.40 -10.64 -11.51
C ASP A 499 5.97 -10.44 -11.01
N ARG A 500 5.07 -10.15 -11.94
CA ARG A 500 3.64 -9.97 -11.67
C ARG A 500 2.81 -10.71 -12.70
N LEU A 501 1.98 -11.61 -12.19
CA LEU A 501 1.00 -12.34 -12.98
C LEU A 501 -0.31 -11.56 -13.08
N LEU A 502 -0.74 -11.26 -14.30
CA LEU A 502 -2.09 -10.87 -14.62
C LEU A 502 -2.90 -12.13 -14.98
N ASP A 503 -3.73 -12.59 -14.05
CA ASP A 503 -4.76 -13.60 -14.31
C ASP A 503 -6.11 -12.91 -14.55
N ARG A 504 -6.57 -12.92 -15.79
CA ARG A 504 -7.79 -12.22 -16.22
C ARG A 504 -9.07 -12.79 -15.61
N SER A 505 -9.01 -14.00 -15.05
CA SER A 505 -10.16 -14.62 -14.38
C SER A 505 -10.38 -14.04 -12.98
N VAL A 506 -9.38 -13.36 -12.44
CA VAL A 506 -9.37 -12.79 -11.08
C VAL A 506 -9.27 -11.27 -11.11
N THR A 507 -8.40 -10.71 -11.94
CA THR A 507 -8.14 -9.27 -11.98
C THR A 507 -8.06 -8.71 -13.39
N ALA A 508 -8.51 -7.47 -13.54
CA ALA A 508 -8.49 -6.78 -14.82
C ALA A 508 -7.15 -6.09 -15.13
N SER A 509 -6.33 -5.83 -14.10
CA SER A 509 -5.06 -5.12 -14.19
C SER A 509 -4.08 -5.56 -13.11
N VAL A 510 -2.81 -5.22 -13.33
CA VAL A 510 -1.74 -5.33 -12.33
C VAL A 510 -1.31 -3.92 -11.98
N THR A 511 -1.00 -3.65 -10.71
CA THR A 511 -0.41 -2.36 -10.35
C THR A 511 0.94 -2.57 -9.68
N LEU A 512 1.88 -1.71 -10.06
CA LEU A 512 3.25 -1.70 -9.61
C LEU A 512 3.47 -0.48 -8.74
N ASP A 513 3.88 -0.67 -7.49
CA ASP A 513 4.18 0.42 -6.56
C ASP A 513 5.68 0.61 -6.42
N TYR A 514 6.14 1.83 -6.66
CA TYR A 514 7.53 2.20 -6.51
C TYR A 514 7.74 3.09 -5.29
N SER A 515 8.72 2.73 -4.47
CA SER A 515 9.26 3.63 -3.45
C SER A 515 10.32 4.54 -4.06
N PHE A 516 10.40 5.76 -3.52
CA PHE A 516 11.35 6.78 -3.93
C PHE A 516 12.25 7.11 -2.75
N ASN A 517 13.56 7.16 -2.99
CA ASN A 517 14.50 7.61 -1.97
C ASN A 517 14.31 9.11 -1.70
N THR A 518 14.71 9.58 -0.53
CA THR A 518 14.63 11.00 -0.19
C THR A 518 15.35 11.86 -1.24
N GLY A 519 14.65 12.84 -1.82
CA GLY A 519 15.17 13.72 -2.87
C GLY A 519 15.12 13.14 -4.29
N GLN A 520 14.68 11.90 -4.47
CA GLN A 520 14.49 11.28 -5.78
C GLN A 520 13.11 11.68 -6.35
N ALA A 521 13.10 12.55 -7.35
CA ALA A 521 11.86 13.02 -7.98
C ALA A 521 11.30 12.05 -9.05
N SER A 522 12.15 11.18 -9.59
CA SER A 522 11.75 10.23 -10.64
C SER A 522 12.58 8.94 -10.63
N LYS A 523 12.03 7.88 -11.23
CA LYS A 523 12.64 6.56 -11.42
C LYS A 523 12.32 6.05 -12.82
N THR A 524 13.30 5.44 -13.49
CA THR A 524 13.04 4.66 -14.71
C THR A 524 12.66 3.25 -14.31
N VAL A 525 11.49 2.81 -14.75
CA VAL A 525 10.90 1.51 -14.48
C VAL A 525 10.99 0.66 -15.73
N ARG A 526 11.52 -0.56 -15.63
CA ARG A 526 11.57 -1.49 -16.76
C ARG A 526 10.41 -2.46 -16.67
N ILE A 527 9.65 -2.58 -17.75
CA ILE A 527 8.53 -3.53 -17.86
C ILE A 527 8.82 -4.45 -19.03
N VAL A 528 8.89 -5.75 -18.77
CA VAL A 528 9.11 -6.79 -19.76
C VAL A 528 7.92 -7.74 -19.75
N GLU A 529 7.40 -8.09 -20.92
CA GLU A 529 6.41 -9.16 -21.03
C GLU A 529 7.12 -10.49 -21.17
N ASP A 530 7.08 -11.30 -20.11
CA ASP A 530 7.72 -12.61 -20.07
C ASP A 530 6.71 -13.70 -20.40
N GLY A 531 6.94 -14.39 -21.52
CA GLY A 531 6.16 -15.58 -21.88
C GLY A 531 4.71 -15.28 -22.24
N ALA A 532 4.50 -14.43 -23.26
CA ALA A 532 3.18 -14.26 -23.87
C ALA A 532 2.56 -15.63 -24.24
N PRO A 533 1.23 -15.83 -24.05
CA PRO A 533 0.56 -17.05 -24.47
C PRO A 533 0.83 -17.40 -25.93
N ALA A 534 0.85 -18.70 -26.22
CA ALA A 534 1.15 -19.20 -27.55
C ALA A 534 0.27 -18.52 -28.62
N GLY A 535 0.92 -17.98 -29.66
CA GLY A 535 0.25 -17.26 -30.76
C GLY A 535 0.26 -15.75 -30.65
N PHE A 536 0.83 -15.16 -29.59
CA PHE A 536 1.00 -13.71 -29.45
C PHE A 536 2.47 -13.32 -29.26
N VAL A 537 2.82 -12.13 -29.75
CA VAL A 537 4.12 -11.48 -29.54
C VAL A 537 3.91 -10.08 -29.01
N PHE A 538 4.76 -9.66 -28.07
CA PHE A 538 4.83 -8.27 -27.61
C PHE A 538 5.00 -7.33 -28.81
N ASP A 539 4.28 -6.21 -28.80
CA ASP A 539 4.39 -5.18 -29.83
C ASP A 539 4.86 -3.85 -29.24
N ARG A 540 4.12 -3.30 -28.27
CA ARG A 540 4.42 -1.99 -27.66
C ARG A 540 3.73 -1.80 -26.31
N ILE A 541 4.22 -0.81 -25.56
CA ILE A 541 3.57 -0.27 -24.36
C ILE A 541 3.13 1.17 -24.63
N GLU A 542 1.90 1.49 -24.26
CA GLU A 542 1.34 2.84 -24.33
C GLU A 542 0.95 3.31 -22.94
N CYS A 543 1.63 4.33 -22.41
CA CYS A 543 1.33 4.87 -21.09
C CYS A 543 0.64 6.24 -21.16
N SER A 544 -0.20 6.51 -20.17
CA SER A 544 -0.93 7.75 -20.00
C SER A 544 -0.95 8.19 -18.53
N LYS A 545 -1.11 9.49 -18.32
CA LYS A 545 -1.35 10.13 -17.01
C LYS A 545 -2.69 10.83 -17.08
N ALA A 546 -3.62 10.49 -16.19
CA ALA A 546 -4.98 11.03 -16.20
C ALA A 546 -5.67 10.93 -17.59
N GLY A 547 -5.41 9.82 -18.31
CA GLY A 547 -5.90 9.60 -19.68
C GLY A 547 -5.18 10.39 -20.78
N VAL A 548 -4.15 11.20 -20.46
CA VAL A 548 -3.33 11.91 -21.45
C VAL A 548 -2.08 11.09 -21.79
N PRO A 549 -1.80 10.76 -23.06
CA PRO A 549 -0.61 9.99 -23.45
C PRO A 549 0.71 10.66 -23.06
N ILE A 550 1.70 9.87 -22.62
CA ILE A 550 3.03 10.33 -22.20
C ILE A 550 4.18 9.72 -23.02
N SER A 551 4.02 9.61 -24.35
CA SER A 551 4.96 8.90 -25.23
C SER A 551 6.42 9.34 -25.11
N GLY A 552 6.70 10.61 -24.78
CA GLY A 552 8.06 11.12 -24.57
C GLY A 552 8.76 10.58 -23.30
N ARG A 553 8.05 9.82 -22.46
CA ARG A 553 8.55 9.20 -21.21
C ARG A 553 8.59 7.68 -21.30
N VAL A 554 8.24 7.11 -22.45
CA VAL A 554 8.28 5.67 -22.73
C VAL A 554 9.36 5.43 -23.77
N THR A 555 10.38 4.66 -23.40
CA THR A 555 11.48 4.27 -24.29
C THR A 555 11.27 2.83 -24.71
N GLN A 556 11.09 2.64 -26.03
CA GLN A 556 10.92 1.34 -26.67
C GLN A 556 11.34 1.45 -28.15
N PRO A 557 11.86 0.38 -28.78
CA PRO A 557 12.23 -0.90 -28.17
C PRO A 557 13.45 -0.74 -27.25
N ILE A 558 13.52 -1.56 -26.22
CA ILE A 558 14.69 -1.63 -25.33
C ILE A 558 15.67 -2.68 -25.83
N THR A 559 16.96 -2.43 -25.61
CA THR A 559 18.03 -3.38 -25.89
C THR A 559 18.80 -3.71 -24.62
N ASP A 560 19.27 -4.94 -24.50
CA ASP A 560 20.23 -5.32 -23.47
C ASP A 560 21.62 -4.70 -23.75
N PRO A 561 22.58 -4.78 -22.80
CA PRO A 561 23.94 -4.28 -23.02
C PRO A 561 24.68 -4.93 -24.19
N ASP A 562 24.26 -6.12 -24.62
CA ASP A 562 24.83 -6.88 -25.72
C ASP A 562 24.16 -6.54 -27.08
N GLY A 563 23.18 -5.63 -27.09
CA GLY A 563 22.46 -5.15 -28.26
C GLY A 563 21.29 -6.03 -28.71
N GLN A 564 20.88 -7.02 -27.92
CA GLN A 564 19.67 -7.81 -28.22
C GLN A 564 18.41 -7.05 -27.83
N LEU A 565 17.36 -7.19 -28.64
CA LEU A 565 16.04 -6.62 -28.37
C LEU A 565 15.38 -7.31 -27.17
N ILE A 566 14.96 -6.52 -26.19
CA ILE A 566 14.14 -6.96 -25.07
C ILE A 566 12.68 -6.63 -25.40
N LEU A 567 11.78 -7.58 -25.15
CA LEU A 567 10.33 -7.44 -25.37
C LEU A 567 9.68 -6.66 -24.22
N GLY A 568 9.87 -5.34 -24.23
CA GLY A 568 9.37 -4.47 -23.17
C GLY A 568 9.57 -2.99 -23.45
N ALA A 569 9.45 -2.17 -22.40
CA ALA A 569 9.72 -0.74 -22.44
C ALA A 569 10.29 -0.24 -21.12
N ASP A 570 11.05 0.85 -21.19
CA ASP A 570 11.45 1.65 -20.02
C ASP A 570 10.51 2.85 -19.88
N VAL A 571 9.89 3.00 -18.71
CA VAL A 571 8.93 4.07 -18.40
C VAL A 571 9.50 4.96 -17.31
N LEU A 572 9.65 6.25 -17.59
CA LEU A 572 10.03 7.23 -16.56
C LEU A 572 8.80 7.55 -15.70
N LEU A 573 8.87 7.28 -14.39
CA LEU A 573 7.83 7.51 -13.38
C LEU A 573 8.27 8.60 -12.38
N GLN A 574 7.36 9.47 -11.94
CA GLN A 574 7.55 10.48 -10.89
C GLN A 574 6.98 10.01 -9.54
N ALA A 575 7.48 10.58 -8.45
CA ALA A 575 7.10 10.17 -7.10
C ALA A 575 5.62 10.43 -6.74
N ASP A 576 5.02 11.46 -7.33
CA ASP A 576 3.69 11.99 -7.00
C ASP A 576 2.63 11.69 -8.07
N GLU A 577 2.89 10.72 -8.95
CA GLU A 577 1.98 10.41 -10.05
C GLU A 577 1.56 8.94 -10.13
N ALA A 578 0.39 8.73 -10.73
CA ALA A 578 -0.10 7.43 -11.15
C ALA A 578 -0.11 7.37 -12.68
N LEU A 579 0.45 6.29 -13.24
CA LEU A 579 0.44 6.03 -14.67
C LEU A 579 -0.46 4.84 -14.99
N SER A 580 -1.15 4.91 -16.12
CA SER A 580 -1.90 3.80 -16.69
C SER A 580 -1.27 3.41 -18.02
N CYS A 581 -0.80 2.17 -18.12
CA CYS A 581 -0.13 1.63 -19.28
C CYS A 581 -0.89 0.45 -19.88
N LEU A 582 -1.08 0.47 -21.20
CA LEU A 582 -1.56 -0.64 -21.99
C LEU A 582 -0.36 -1.40 -22.55
N VAL A 583 -0.23 -2.68 -22.19
CA VAL A 583 0.75 -3.59 -22.77
C VAL A 583 0.07 -4.32 -23.93
N ILE A 584 0.50 -4.03 -25.15
CA ILE A 584 -0.15 -4.49 -26.38
C ILE A 584 0.68 -5.60 -27.01
N SER A 585 0.04 -6.74 -27.27
CA SER A 585 0.59 -7.80 -28.14
C SER A 585 -0.19 -7.90 -29.43
N ARG A 586 0.40 -8.54 -30.44
CA ARG A 586 -0.27 -8.90 -31.69
C ARG A 586 -0.11 -10.39 -31.97
N PRO A 587 -0.97 -10.99 -32.83
CA PRO A 587 -0.75 -12.34 -33.31
C PRO A 587 0.65 -12.49 -33.91
N ALA A 588 1.31 -13.61 -33.57
CA ALA A 588 2.66 -13.94 -34.00
C ALA A 588 2.79 -14.11 -35.53
#